data_AF-A0A497K4J3-F1
#
_entry.id   AF-A0A497K4J3-F1
#
_cell.length_a   1.000
_cell.length_b   1.000
_cell.length_c   1.000
_cell.angle_alpha   90.00
_cell.angle_beta   90.00
_cell.angle_gamma   90.00
#
_symmetry.space_group_name_H-M   'P 1'
#
loop_
_entity.id
_entity.type
_entity.pdbx_description
1 polymer ?
#
loop_
_entity_poly.entity_id
_entity_poly.type
_entity_poly.pdbx_seq_one_letter_code
_entity_poly.pdbx_strand_id
1 'polypeptide(L)'
;MAEEPRLTPIRKRLPKRALIPLMEFCEWFTKNGEESPTELFRKLLECMLKYKEYFFDQPWPKRFEYEKVRHFELREAYFIFEGGEEEETFYRFLLVILKRLINYEEGLTWELAFEWIYRDLVEYLEKVIEEKGEE
;
A
#
# COMPACT_ATOMS: atom_id res chain seq x y z
N MET A 1 25.93 -13.76 28.60
CA MET A 1 26.06 -12.62 27.68
C MET A 1 24.99 -12.80 26.63
N ALA A 2 23.91 -12.02 26.70
CA ALA A 2 22.87 -12.07 25.67
C ALA A 2 23.40 -11.34 24.44
N GLU A 3 23.44 -11.99 23.29
CA GLU A 3 23.70 -11.32 22.02
C GLU A 3 22.54 -10.36 21.76
N GLU A 4 22.83 -9.06 21.77
CA GLU A 4 21.89 -8.05 21.30
C GLU A 4 21.48 -8.41 19.86
N PRO A 5 20.17 -8.46 19.54
CA PRO A 5 19.75 -8.71 18.17
C PRO A 5 20.30 -7.57 17.31
N ARG A 6 21.23 -7.91 16.42
CA ARG A 6 21.76 -6.99 15.42
C ARG A 6 20.58 -6.53 14.57
N LEU A 7 20.04 -5.35 14.89
CA LEU A 7 19.08 -4.65 14.05
C LEU A 7 19.75 -4.48 12.68
N THR A 8 19.33 -5.31 11.73
CA THR A 8 19.71 -5.11 10.33
C THR A 8 19.21 -3.72 9.94
N PRO A 9 20.03 -2.88 9.27
CA PRO A 9 19.58 -1.56 8.87
C PRO A 9 18.41 -1.75 7.92
N ILE A 10 17.21 -1.41 8.39
CA ILE A 10 16.00 -1.34 7.57
C ILE A 10 16.40 -0.48 6.38
N ARG A 11 16.41 -1.06 5.17
CA ARG A 11 16.69 -0.29 3.96
C ARG A 11 15.48 0.63 3.73
N LYS A 12 15.49 1.81 4.38
CA LYS A 12 14.46 2.85 4.35
C LYS A 12 14.34 3.57 2.99
N ARG A 13 14.65 2.87 1.89
CA ARG A 13 14.68 3.44 0.54
C ARG A 13 13.88 2.55 -0.38
N LEU A 14 13.17 3.18 -1.30
CA LEU A 14 12.54 2.52 -2.42
C LEU A 14 13.61 1.70 -3.18
N PRO A 15 13.37 0.42 -3.50
CA PRO A 15 14.25 -0.31 -4.39
C PRO A 15 14.31 0.42 -5.74
N LYS A 16 15.49 0.55 -6.36
CA LYS A 16 15.58 1.21 -7.68
C LYS A 16 14.66 0.58 -8.73
N ARG A 17 14.50 -0.74 -8.67
CA ARG A 17 13.59 -1.52 -9.52
C ARG A 17 12.11 -1.19 -9.32
N ALA A 18 11.74 -0.64 -8.16
CA ALA A 18 10.38 -0.32 -7.81
C ALA A 18 9.85 0.95 -8.51
N LEU A 19 10.73 1.72 -9.17
CA LEU A 19 10.34 2.92 -9.91
C LEU A 19 9.53 2.60 -11.17
N ILE A 20 9.86 1.50 -11.86
CA ILE A 20 9.13 1.09 -13.08
C ILE A 20 7.70 0.67 -12.72
N PRO A 21 7.46 -0.27 -11.79
CA PRO A 21 6.11 -0.63 -11.38
C PRO A 21 5.32 0.58 -10.84
N LEU A 22 5.96 1.49 -10.11
CA LEU A 22 5.29 2.69 -9.61
C LEU A 22 4.83 3.62 -10.75
N MET A 23 5.63 3.79 -11.80
CA MET A 23 5.22 4.57 -12.96
C MET A 23 4.10 3.88 -13.75
N GLU A 24 4.20 2.56 -13.95
CA GLU A 24 3.15 1.75 -14.59
C GLU A 24 1.82 1.83 -13.82
N PHE A 25 1.87 1.84 -12.49
CA PHE A 25 0.70 2.08 -11.65
C PHE A 25 0.09 3.44 -11.94
N CYS A 26 0.91 4.49 -12.00
CA CYS A 26 0.42 5.85 -12.26
C CYS A 26 -0.22 5.94 -13.65
N GLU A 27 0.41 5.38 -14.67
CA GLU A 27 -0.12 5.35 -16.05
C GLU A 27 -1.44 4.60 -16.14
N TRP A 28 -1.55 3.45 -15.46
CA TRP A 28 -2.79 2.68 -15.38
C TRP A 28 -3.89 3.46 -14.65
N PHE A 29 -3.57 4.05 -13.49
CA PHE A 29 -4.53 4.73 -12.64
C PHE A 29 -5.09 6.00 -13.30
N THR A 30 -4.24 6.77 -13.97
CA THR A 30 -4.66 8.02 -14.62
C THR A 30 -5.20 7.84 -16.03
N LYS A 31 -5.27 6.60 -16.56
CA LYS A 31 -5.61 6.33 -17.97
C LYS A 31 -6.91 6.99 -18.45
N ASN A 32 -7.88 7.15 -17.55
CA ASN A 32 -9.19 7.77 -17.83
C ASN A 32 -9.44 9.04 -17.00
N GLY A 33 -8.42 9.56 -16.30
CA GLY A 33 -8.52 10.72 -15.43
C GLY A 33 -8.02 12.01 -16.08
N GLU A 34 -8.21 13.13 -15.37
CA GLU A 34 -7.68 14.44 -15.77
C GLU A 34 -6.24 14.67 -15.29
N GLU A 35 -5.81 13.95 -14.25
CA GLU A 35 -4.46 14.04 -13.69
C GLU A 35 -3.43 13.33 -14.58
N SER A 36 -2.23 13.91 -14.74
CA SER A 36 -1.16 13.23 -15.47
C SER A 36 -0.46 12.16 -14.62
N PRO A 37 0.06 11.07 -15.23
CA PRO A 37 0.82 10.05 -14.50
C PRO A 37 1.98 10.63 -13.67
N THR A 38 2.62 11.70 -14.17
CA THR A 38 3.75 12.35 -13.48
C THR A 38 3.31 13.15 -12.26
N GLU A 39 2.13 13.77 -12.29
CA GLU A 39 1.55 14.46 -11.15
C GLU A 39 1.18 13.47 -10.05
N LEU A 40 0.46 12.39 -10.40
CA LEU A 40 0.14 11.33 -9.46
C LEU A 40 1.41 10.70 -8.86
N PHE A 41 2.42 10.42 -9.69
CA PHE A 41 3.70 9.90 -9.25
C PHE A 41 4.35 10.82 -8.19
N ARG A 42 4.36 12.15 -8.43
CA ARG A 42 4.89 13.11 -7.48
C ARG A 42 4.10 13.11 -6.17
N LYS A 43 2.77 13.14 -6.23
CA LYS A 43 1.90 13.10 -5.04
C LYS A 43 2.10 11.82 -4.22
N LEU A 44 2.26 10.68 -4.89
CA LEU A 44 2.55 9.41 -4.23
C LEU A 44 3.91 9.43 -3.53
N LEU A 45 4.95 9.98 -4.15
CA LEU A 45 6.26 10.15 -3.50
C LEU A 45 6.18 11.06 -2.27
N GLU A 46 5.44 12.17 -2.36
CA GLU A 46 5.20 13.07 -1.23
C GLU A 46 4.45 12.35 -0.09
N CYS A 47 3.43 11.56 -0.42
CA CYS A 47 2.71 10.74 0.55
C CYS A 47 3.62 9.68 1.20
N MET A 48 4.46 8.98 0.42
CA MET A 48 5.43 8.01 0.96
C MET A 48 6.39 8.67 1.95
N LEU A 49 6.80 9.92 1.70
CA LEU A 49 7.65 10.68 2.62
C LEU A 49 6.88 11.14 3.87
N LYS A 50 5.64 11.62 3.71
CA LYS A 50 4.74 12.01 4.81
C LYS A 50 4.53 10.83 5.77
N TYR A 51 4.25 9.65 5.24
CA TYR A 51 4.00 8.43 6.03
C TYR A 51 5.17 7.46 6.03
N LYS A 52 6.41 7.97 6.01
CA LYS A 52 7.61 7.14 5.91
C LYS A 52 7.72 6.08 7.02
N GLU A 53 7.17 6.35 8.19
CA GLU A 53 7.18 5.45 9.34
C GLU A 53 6.21 4.28 9.18
N TYR A 54 5.19 4.41 8.34
CA TYR A 54 4.35 3.30 7.91
C TYR A 54 4.94 2.65 6.66
N PHE A 55 5.32 3.45 5.65
CA PHE A 55 5.66 2.91 4.33
C PHE A 55 6.99 2.14 4.32
N PHE A 56 8.01 2.60 5.06
CA PHE A 56 9.36 2.02 5.07
C PHE A 56 9.73 1.22 6.33
N ASP A 57 8.75 0.84 7.15
CA ASP A 57 8.98 0.13 8.42
C ASP A 57 9.35 -1.34 8.30
N GLN A 58 9.09 -1.96 7.15
CA GLN A 58 9.31 -3.37 6.91
C GLN A 58 10.18 -3.60 5.67
N PRO A 59 10.95 -4.71 5.63
CA PRO A 59 11.63 -5.12 4.42
C PRO A 59 10.65 -5.34 3.27
N TRP A 60 11.07 -4.98 2.05
CA TRP A 60 10.28 -5.21 0.85
C TRP A 60 10.08 -6.71 0.58
N PRO A 61 8.85 -7.14 0.21
CA PRO A 61 8.58 -8.53 -0.13
C PRO A 61 9.47 -8.96 -1.32
N LYS A 62 10.16 -10.08 -1.19
CA LYS A 62 11.07 -10.59 -2.24
C LYS A 62 10.34 -11.34 -3.35
N ARG A 63 9.13 -11.83 -3.06
CA ARG A 63 8.25 -12.64 -3.92
C ARG A 63 6.81 -12.27 -3.60
N PHE A 64 5.91 -12.52 -4.54
CA PHE A 64 4.48 -12.41 -4.27
C PHE A 64 3.99 -13.53 -3.38
N GLU A 65 3.24 -13.14 -2.37
CA GLU A 65 2.57 -14.03 -1.43
C GLU A 65 1.08 -13.69 -1.49
N TYR A 66 0.32 -14.47 -2.27
CA TYR A 66 -1.10 -14.23 -2.53
C TYR A 66 -1.90 -13.95 -1.25
N GLU A 67 -1.68 -14.78 -0.22
CA GLU A 67 -2.33 -14.64 1.09
C GLU A 67 -2.02 -13.31 1.81
N LYS A 68 -0.82 -12.76 1.64
CA LYS A 68 -0.45 -11.46 2.23
C LYS A 68 -0.97 -10.29 1.43
N VAL A 69 -1.12 -10.44 0.12
CA VAL A 69 -1.65 -9.38 -0.74
C VAL A 69 -3.16 -9.29 -0.63
N ARG A 70 -3.84 -10.42 -0.43
CA ARG A 70 -5.31 -10.45 -0.38
C ARG A 70 -5.90 -10.02 0.95
N HIS A 71 -5.23 -10.17 2.09
CA HIS A 71 -5.83 -9.94 3.41
C HIS A 71 -5.33 -8.66 4.08
N PHE A 72 -6.23 -7.79 4.51
CA PHE A 72 -5.94 -6.63 5.35
C PHE A 72 -5.60 -7.02 6.79
N GLU A 73 -4.48 -6.49 7.28
CA GLU A 73 -4.20 -6.47 8.71
C GLU A 73 -4.92 -5.29 9.36
N LEU A 74 -5.36 -5.47 10.62
CA LEU A 74 -5.99 -4.43 11.43
C LEU A 74 -5.19 -3.11 11.43
N ARG A 75 -3.85 -3.21 11.42
CA ARG A 75 -2.95 -2.06 11.37
C ARG A 75 -3.10 -1.23 10.09
N GLU A 76 -3.34 -1.88 8.96
CA GLU A 76 -3.50 -1.21 7.67
C GLU A 76 -4.86 -0.53 7.58
N ALA A 77 -5.91 -1.16 8.11
CA ALA A 77 -7.22 -0.52 8.24
C ALA A 77 -7.11 0.73 9.14
N TYR A 78 -6.45 0.64 10.30
CA TYR A 78 -6.20 1.81 11.14
C TYR A 78 -5.43 2.90 10.39
N PHE A 79 -4.37 2.54 9.68
CA PHE A 79 -3.60 3.51 8.90
C PHE A 79 -4.47 4.24 7.86
N ILE A 80 -5.31 3.50 7.11
CA ILE A 80 -6.20 4.07 6.09
C ILE A 80 -7.19 5.05 6.72
N PHE A 81 -7.84 4.66 7.82
CA PHE A 81 -8.95 5.42 8.42
C PHE A 81 -8.55 6.35 9.58
N GLU A 82 -7.25 6.54 9.86
CA GLU A 82 -6.78 7.39 10.95
C GLU A 82 -6.97 8.89 10.62
N GLY A 83 -8.14 9.43 10.96
CA GLY A 83 -8.38 10.85 11.19
C GLY A 83 -8.07 11.81 10.02
N GLY A 84 -8.17 11.35 8.78
CA GLY A 84 -7.88 12.14 7.58
C GLY A 84 -9.12 12.60 6.82
N GLU A 85 -8.94 13.59 5.93
CA GLU A 85 -9.92 13.93 4.90
C GLU A 85 -10.09 12.78 3.88
N GLU A 86 -11.16 12.81 3.08
CA GLU A 86 -11.45 11.76 2.08
C GLU A 86 -10.27 11.54 1.11
N GLU A 87 -9.68 12.63 0.61
CA GLU A 87 -8.51 12.58 -0.27
C GLU A 87 -7.30 11.93 0.45
N GLU A 88 -7.08 12.24 1.72
CA GLU A 88 -5.99 11.67 2.50
C GLU A 88 -6.17 10.16 2.72
N THR A 89 -7.40 9.75 3.04
CA THR A 89 -7.80 8.34 3.17
C THR A 89 -7.51 7.58 1.88
N PHE A 90 -7.87 8.17 0.74
CA PHE A 90 -7.60 7.59 -0.57
C PHE A 90 -6.09 7.40 -0.83
N TYR A 91 -5.25 8.41 -0.58
CA TYR A 91 -3.80 8.25 -0.75
C TYR A 91 -3.20 7.22 0.22
N ARG A 92 -3.69 7.14 1.46
CA ARG A 92 -3.23 6.11 2.40
C ARG A 92 -3.59 4.71 1.92
N PHE A 93 -4.77 4.53 1.35
CA PHE A 93 -5.15 3.28 0.68
C PHE A 93 -4.21 2.94 -0.48
N LEU A 94 -3.89 3.90 -1.35
CA LEU A 94 -2.92 3.70 -2.43
C LEU A 94 -1.52 3.31 -1.89
N LEU A 95 -1.10 3.89 -0.77
CA LEU A 95 0.17 3.51 -0.14
C LEU A 95 0.16 2.07 0.39
N VAL A 96 -0.96 1.57 0.91
CA VAL A 96 -1.06 0.15 1.30
C VAL A 96 -0.87 -0.76 0.08
N ILE A 97 -1.56 -0.47 -1.02
CA ILE A 97 -1.43 -1.21 -2.29
C ILE A 97 0.02 -1.21 -2.77
N LEU A 98 0.63 -0.02 -2.84
CA LEU A 98 2.00 0.13 -3.31
C LEU A 98 2.98 -0.62 -2.40
N LYS A 99 2.84 -0.50 -1.08
CA LYS A 99 3.73 -1.20 -0.14
C LYS A 99 3.75 -2.72 -0.38
N ARG A 100 2.61 -3.29 -0.76
CA ARG A 100 2.45 -4.73 -1.05
C ARG A 100 3.03 -5.14 -2.41
N LEU A 101 2.98 -4.26 -3.40
CA LEU A 101 3.15 -4.63 -4.82
C LEU A 101 4.36 -3.99 -5.50
N ILE A 102 4.91 -2.91 -4.96
CA ILE A 102 5.94 -2.09 -5.64
C ILE A 102 7.24 -2.86 -5.97
N ASN A 103 7.44 -4.03 -5.35
CA ASN A 103 8.62 -4.87 -5.58
C ASN A 103 8.30 -6.13 -6.40
N TYR A 104 7.11 -6.19 -7.00
CA TYR A 104 6.65 -7.32 -7.79
C TYR A 104 6.90 -7.12 -9.27
N GLU A 105 7.42 -8.16 -9.94
CA GLU A 105 7.91 -8.08 -11.32
C GLU A 105 7.14 -9.02 -12.28
N GLU A 106 6.27 -9.94 -11.83
CA GLU A 106 5.75 -11.01 -12.71
C GLU A 106 4.26 -11.40 -12.53
N GLY A 107 3.37 -11.09 -13.48
CA GLY A 107 2.11 -11.84 -13.67
C GLY A 107 0.87 -11.37 -12.88
N LEU A 108 0.94 -10.23 -12.18
CA LEU A 108 -0.24 -9.56 -11.60
C LEU A 108 -0.35 -8.15 -12.18
N THR A 109 -1.46 -7.85 -12.84
CA THR A 109 -1.72 -6.49 -13.34
C THR A 109 -2.17 -5.58 -12.19
N TRP A 110 -1.93 -4.27 -12.31
CA TRP A 110 -2.42 -3.29 -11.35
C TRP A 110 -3.93 -3.33 -11.17
N GLU A 111 -4.67 -3.60 -12.25
CA GLU A 111 -6.12 -3.78 -12.25
C GLU A 111 -6.56 -4.95 -11.34
N LEU A 112 -6.01 -6.15 -11.56
CA LEU A 112 -6.38 -7.33 -10.79
C LEU A 112 -5.96 -7.20 -9.31
N ALA A 113 -4.78 -6.61 -9.08
CA ALA A 113 -4.32 -6.28 -7.74
C ALA A 113 -5.26 -5.32 -7.01
N PHE A 114 -5.67 -4.24 -7.67
CA PHE A 114 -6.54 -3.22 -7.11
C PHE A 114 -7.92 -3.81 -6.78
N GLU A 115 -8.50 -4.58 -7.69
CA GLU A 115 -9.79 -5.25 -7.47
C GLU A 115 -9.76 -6.16 -6.24
N TRP A 116 -8.72 -6.99 -6.11
CA TRP A 116 -8.60 -7.90 -4.96
C TRP A 116 -8.47 -7.18 -3.65
N ILE A 117 -7.60 -6.17 -3.60
CA ILE A 117 -7.36 -5.40 -2.37
C ILE A 117 -8.60 -4.56 -2.03
N TYR A 118 -9.23 -3.91 -3.00
CA TYR A 118 -10.46 -3.14 -2.77
C TYR A 118 -11.59 -4.03 -2.24
N ARG A 119 -11.80 -5.21 -2.83
CA ARG A 119 -12.81 -6.16 -2.35
C ARG A 119 -12.55 -6.59 -0.91
N ASP A 120 -11.32 -6.94 -0.56
CA ASP A 120 -11.00 -7.35 0.82
C ASP A 120 -11.16 -6.20 1.82
N LEU A 121 -10.88 -4.95 1.43
CA LEU A 121 -11.17 -3.78 2.25
C LEU A 121 -12.68 -3.65 2.53
N VAL A 122 -13.52 -3.82 1.50
CA VAL A 122 -14.99 -3.78 1.65
C VAL A 122 -15.46 -4.90 2.58
N GLU A 123 -15.02 -6.14 2.34
CA GLU A 123 -15.38 -7.28 3.20
C GLU A 123 -14.92 -7.09 4.66
N TYR A 124 -13.75 -6.48 4.86
CA TYR A 124 -13.26 -6.13 6.19
C TYR A 124 -14.14 -5.08 6.87
N LEU A 125 -14.53 -4.02 6.15
CA LEU A 125 -15.39 -2.96 6.67
C LEU A 125 -16.78 -3.48 7.01
N GLU A 126 -17.36 -4.33 6.17
CA GLU A 126 -18.66 -4.97 6.42
C GLU A 126 -18.64 -5.76 7.73
N LYS A 127 -17.62 -6.61 7.95
CA LYS A 127 -17.46 -7.34 9.21
C LYS A 127 -17.34 -6.43 10.43
N VAL A 128 -16.54 -5.36 10.32
CA VAL A 128 -16.38 -4.40 11.43
C VAL A 128 -17.69 -3.65 11.72
N ILE A 129 -18.50 -3.37 10.71
CA ILE A 129 -19.81 -2.74 10.89
C ILE A 129 -20.80 -3.71 11.54
N GLU A 130 -20.84 -4.96 11.10
CA GLU A 130 -21.67 -6.02 11.70
C GLU A 130 -21.33 -6.21 13.19
N GLU A 131 -20.04 -6.35 13.52
CA GLU A 131 -19.56 -6.53 14.90
C GLU A 131 -19.88 -5.32 15.81
N LYS A 132 -19.93 -4.11 15.26
CA LYS A 132 -20.29 -2.88 16.01
C LYS A 132 -21.78 -2.57 16.04
N GLY A 133 -22.56 -3.16 15.14
CA GLY A 133 -24.02 -3.01 15.09
C GLY A 133 -24.77 -3.94 16.04
N GLU A 134 -24.06 -4.90 16.64
CA GLU A 134 -24.58 -5.84 17.64
C GLU A 134 -24.33 -5.41 19.11
N GLU A 135 -23.71 -4.24 19.36
CA GLU A 135 -23.59 -3.59 20.69
C GLU A 135 -24.64 -2.48 20.91
#